data_AF-A0A845MEM9-F1
#
_entry.id   AF-A0A845MEM9-F1
#
_cell.length_a   1.000
_cell.length_b   1.000
_cell.length_c   1.000
_cell.angle_alpha   90.00
_cell.angle_beta   90.00
_cell.angle_gamma   90.00
#
_symmetry.space_group_name_H-M   'P 1'
#
loop_
_entity.id
_entity.type
_entity.pdbx_description
1 polymer ?
#
loop_
_entity_poly.entity_id
_entity_poly.type
_entity_poly.pdbx_seq_one_letter_code
_entity_poly.pdbx_strand_id
1 'polypeptide(L)'
;MKWRNVASGSFDNLHYETKESGGELLHVVTPGGLLDRDDRAPVYEETLNLNKTENYFCILDNRTGRESLLSISDMSHFGDLLVSKGIKRFYYAVVTSDPAYDNMIKLIKAIALTKDIEMEAIATPDYDEAEEFVLAHMRNFVKQA
;
A
#
# COMPACT_ATOMS: atom_id res chain seq x y z
N MET A 1 2.84 -19.40 3.16
CA MET A 1 3.96 -18.64 2.58
C MET A 1 5.07 -18.54 3.61
N LYS A 2 6.34 -18.57 3.19
CA LYS A 2 7.46 -18.24 4.07
C LYS A 2 7.88 -16.80 3.80
N TRP A 3 7.87 -15.98 4.83
CA TRP A 3 8.27 -14.58 4.75
C TRP A 3 9.77 -14.41 5.02
N ARG A 4 10.39 -13.51 4.26
CA ARG A 4 11.72 -12.96 4.56
C ARG A 4 11.56 -11.46 4.80
N ASN A 5 12.01 -10.95 5.93
CA ASN A 5 12.11 -9.50 6.11
C ASN A 5 13.22 -8.96 5.17
N VAL A 6 12.89 -7.95 4.37
CA VAL A 6 13.79 -7.32 3.40
C VAL A 6 14.28 -5.97 3.90
N ALA A 7 13.38 -5.17 4.49
CA ALA A 7 13.70 -3.83 4.96
C ALA A 7 12.69 -3.39 6.02
N SER A 8 13.13 -2.51 6.91
CA SER A 8 12.25 -1.73 7.78
C SER A 8 12.89 -0.39 8.08
N GLY A 9 12.07 0.60 8.38
CA GLY A 9 12.54 1.95 8.66
C GLY A 9 11.43 2.84 9.20
N SER A 10 11.82 4.04 9.62
CA SER A 10 10.88 5.04 10.12
C SER A 10 11.23 6.42 9.58
N PHE A 11 10.19 7.19 9.31
CA PHE A 11 10.20 8.63 9.11
C PHE A 11 9.36 9.25 10.24
N ASP A 12 9.37 10.58 10.36
CA ASP A 12 8.80 11.28 11.52
C ASP A 12 7.40 10.79 11.93
N ASN A 13 6.49 10.57 10.96
CA ASN A 13 5.12 10.14 11.22
C ASN A 13 4.77 8.76 10.65
N LEU A 14 5.73 7.98 10.16
CA LEU A 14 5.48 6.68 9.54
C LEU A 14 6.56 5.66 9.89
N HIS A 15 6.13 4.44 10.19
CA HIS A 15 6.98 3.25 10.17
C HIS A 15 6.63 2.39 8.97
N TYR A 16 7.61 1.70 8.40
CA TYR A 16 7.36 0.69 7.37
C TYR A 16 8.18 -0.58 7.60
N GLU A 17 7.61 -1.70 7.18
CA GLU A 17 8.25 -3.00 7.04
C GLU A 17 7.99 -3.55 5.64
N THR A 18 8.98 -4.17 5.01
CA THR A 18 8.86 -4.85 3.73
C THR A 18 9.23 -6.31 3.88
N LYS A 19 8.28 -7.19 3.55
CA LYS A 19 8.43 -8.65 3.60
C LYS A 19 8.39 -9.20 2.19
N GLU A 20 9.17 -10.23 1.92
CA GLU A 20 9.20 -10.93 0.64
C GLU A 20 8.71 -12.36 0.77
N SER A 21 7.93 -12.80 -0.21
CA SER A 21 7.70 -14.22 -0.47
C SER A 21 7.69 -14.47 -1.97
N GLY A 22 8.47 -15.44 -2.44
CA GLY A 22 8.40 -15.90 -3.83
C GLY A 22 8.73 -14.85 -4.90
N GLY A 23 9.52 -13.84 -4.55
CA GLY A 23 9.91 -12.74 -5.44
C GLY A 23 8.98 -11.53 -5.41
N GLU A 24 7.85 -11.60 -4.70
CA GLU A 24 6.93 -10.47 -4.49
C GLU A 24 7.15 -9.84 -3.11
N LEU A 25 6.87 -8.54 -3.01
CA LEU A 25 7.03 -7.76 -1.78
C LEU A 25 5.67 -7.31 -1.23
N LEU A 26 5.48 -7.49 0.08
CA LEU A 26 4.43 -6.88 0.87
C LEU A 26 5.04 -5.73 1.69
N HIS A 27 4.50 -4.54 1.51
CA HIS A 27 4.85 -3.37 2.32
C HIS A 27 3.77 -3.16 3.39
N VAL A 28 4.15 -3.08 4.66
CA VAL A 28 3.26 -2.74 5.76
C VAL A 28 3.68 -1.38 6.28
N VAL A 29 2.77 -0.42 6.29
CA VAL A 29 3.00 0.96 6.72
C VAL A 29 2.13 1.25 7.93
N THR A 30 2.72 1.82 8.98
CA THR A 30 2.03 2.15 10.23
C THR A 30 2.21 3.63 10.54
N PRO A 31 1.13 4.42 10.62
CA PRO A 31 1.22 5.84 10.91
C PRO A 31 1.39 6.13 12.40
N GLY A 32 2.38 6.96 12.70
CA GLY A 32 2.63 7.55 14.01
C GLY A 32 1.87 8.87 14.24
N GLY A 33 1.58 9.61 13.17
CA GLY A 33 0.94 10.94 13.20
C GLY A 33 -0.04 11.16 12.05
N LEU A 34 -0.27 12.44 11.71
CA LEU A 34 -1.06 12.84 10.55
C LEU A 34 -0.49 12.20 9.27
N LEU A 35 -1.37 11.92 8.29
CA LEU A 35 -0.96 11.32 7.03
C LEU A 35 -1.22 12.27 5.87
N ASP A 36 -0.31 13.21 5.64
CA ASP A 36 -0.31 14.04 4.44
C ASP A 36 0.57 13.47 3.32
N ARG A 37 0.80 14.26 2.28
CA ARG A 37 1.65 13.90 1.15
C ARG A 37 3.13 13.81 1.55
N ASP A 38 3.62 14.76 2.33
CA ASP A 38 5.05 14.89 2.67
C ASP A 38 5.46 13.79 3.64
N ASP A 39 4.56 13.35 4.51
CA ASP A 39 4.77 12.17 5.36
C ASP A 39 4.90 10.90 4.52
N ARG A 40 4.05 10.72 3.51
CA ARG A 40 3.97 9.48 2.70
C ARG A 40 5.05 9.38 1.63
N ALA A 41 5.50 10.49 1.05
CA ALA A 41 6.41 10.50 -0.08
C ALA A 41 7.72 9.73 0.17
N PRO A 42 8.42 9.89 1.32
CA PRO A 42 9.62 9.13 1.62
C PRO A 42 9.37 7.62 1.71
N VAL A 43 8.24 7.20 2.29
CA VAL A 43 7.89 5.78 2.36
C VAL A 43 7.65 5.20 0.98
N TYR A 44 6.90 5.90 0.12
CA TYR A 44 6.69 5.48 -1.27
C TYR A 44 8.00 5.39 -2.05
N GLU A 45 8.93 6.33 -1.86
CA GLU A 45 10.24 6.28 -2.51
C GLU A 45 11.02 5.03 -2.09
N GLU A 46 11.12 4.75 -0.80
CA GLU A 46 11.82 3.58 -0.27
C GLU A 46 11.19 2.26 -0.75
N THR A 47 9.88 2.10 -0.60
CA THR A 47 9.20 0.86 -0.97
C THR A 47 9.22 0.61 -2.48
N LEU A 48 9.06 1.64 -3.30
CA LEU A 48 9.13 1.50 -4.75
C LEU A 48 10.55 1.26 -5.27
N ASN A 49 11.58 1.75 -4.58
CA ASN A 49 12.97 1.43 -4.91
C ASN A 49 13.31 -0.04 -4.59
N LEU A 50 12.62 -0.64 -3.62
CA LEU A 50 12.75 -2.07 -3.31
C LEU A 50 11.97 -2.95 -4.29
N ASN A 51 10.84 -2.46 -4.83
CA ASN A 51 9.95 -3.23 -5.68
C ASN A 51 10.59 -3.59 -7.03
N LYS A 52 10.56 -4.87 -7.39
CA LYS A 52 11.21 -5.41 -8.61
C LYS A 52 10.24 -5.92 -9.67
N THR A 53 8.96 -6.01 -9.32
CA THR A 53 7.89 -6.52 -10.18
C THR A 53 6.97 -5.37 -10.59
N GLU A 54 6.04 -5.64 -11.49
CA GLU A 54 4.97 -4.70 -11.85
C GLU A 54 3.80 -4.72 -10.85
N ASN A 55 3.91 -5.51 -9.77
CA ASN A 55 2.88 -5.68 -8.75
C ASN A 55 3.33 -4.95 -7.47
N TYR A 56 2.43 -4.19 -6.87
CA TYR A 56 2.69 -3.50 -5.61
C TYR A 56 1.64 -3.91 -4.57
N PHE A 57 2.08 -4.48 -3.45
CA PHE A 57 1.21 -4.95 -2.39
C PHE A 57 1.47 -4.13 -1.12
N CYS A 58 0.43 -3.51 -0.58
CA CYS A 58 0.58 -2.64 0.58
C CYS A 58 -0.56 -2.79 1.59
N ILE A 59 -0.22 -2.79 2.87
CA ILE A 59 -1.14 -2.67 3.99
C ILE A 59 -0.84 -1.36 4.71
N LEU A 60 -1.81 -0.46 4.79
CA LEU A 60 -1.75 0.66 5.74
C LEU A 60 -2.43 0.23 7.04
N ASP A 61 -1.64 -0.08 8.05
CA ASP A 61 -2.14 -0.39 9.40
C ASP A 61 -2.43 0.89 10.18
N ASN A 62 -3.64 1.44 9.98
CA ASN A 62 -4.11 2.64 10.65
C ASN A 62 -5.07 2.34 11.81
N ARG A 63 -4.83 1.25 12.56
CA ARG A 63 -5.61 0.92 13.77
C ARG A 63 -5.53 1.98 14.86
N THR A 64 -4.49 2.81 14.83
CA THR A 64 -4.31 3.97 15.71
C THR A 64 -5.23 5.14 15.37
N GLY A 65 -6.00 5.06 14.27
CA GLY A 65 -7.02 6.03 13.91
C GLY A 65 -6.45 7.39 13.51
N ARG A 66 -5.31 7.40 12.81
CA ARG A 66 -4.69 8.63 12.33
C ARG A 66 -5.46 9.18 11.13
N GLU A 67 -5.66 10.50 11.14
CA GLU A 67 -6.33 11.20 10.05
C GLU A 67 -5.46 11.19 8.78
N SER A 68 -6.14 11.13 7.63
CA SER A 68 -5.49 11.19 6.32
C SER A 68 -5.95 12.43 5.57
N LEU A 69 -5.01 13.34 5.31
CA LEU A 69 -5.23 14.56 4.56
C LEU A 69 -4.64 14.41 3.16
N LEU A 70 -5.34 13.65 2.33
CA LEU A 70 -4.98 13.53 0.91
C LEU A 70 -6.04 14.22 0.06
N SER A 71 -5.59 15.19 -0.73
CA SER A 71 -6.40 15.72 -1.83
C SER A 71 -6.41 14.75 -3.01
N ILE A 72 -7.33 14.97 -3.97
CA ILE A 72 -7.34 14.27 -5.26
C ILE A 72 -5.99 14.46 -5.98
N SER A 73 -5.38 15.64 -5.88
CA SER A 73 -4.09 15.93 -6.50
C SER A 73 -2.97 15.09 -5.88
N ASP A 74 -2.99 14.90 -4.56
CA ASP A 74 -1.99 14.08 -3.87
C ASP A 74 -2.14 12.60 -4.24
N MET A 75 -3.37 12.09 -4.27
CA MET A 75 -3.66 10.73 -4.71
C MET A 75 -3.24 10.51 -6.18
N SER A 76 -3.49 11.49 -7.06
CA SER A 76 -3.01 11.45 -8.44
C SER A 76 -1.49 11.44 -8.52
N HIS A 77 -0.81 12.25 -7.70
CA HIS A 77 0.65 12.28 -7.65
C HIS A 77 1.23 10.91 -7.26
N PHE A 78 0.68 10.24 -6.24
CA PHE A 78 1.11 8.89 -5.89
C PHE A 78 0.82 7.87 -7.00
N GLY A 79 -0.30 8.01 -7.70
CA GLY A 79 -0.58 7.21 -8.89
C GLY A 79 0.46 7.42 -10.00
N ASP A 80 0.88 8.66 -10.27
CA ASP A 80 1.94 8.96 -11.24
C ASP A 80 3.28 8.36 -10.82
N LEU A 81 3.58 8.37 -9.51
CA LEU A 81 4.78 7.77 -8.97
C LEU A 81 4.79 6.25 -9.18
N LEU A 82 3.67 5.57 -8.92
CA LEU A 82 3.50 4.13 -9.21
C LEU A 82 3.76 3.83 -10.69
N VAL A 83 3.14 4.58 -11.61
CA VAL A 83 3.36 4.42 -13.07
C VAL A 83 4.83 4.64 -13.44
N SER A 84 5.47 5.67 -12.89
CA SER A 84 6.87 6.00 -13.20
C SER A 84 7.86 4.90 -12.80
N LYS A 85 7.48 4.06 -11.83
CA LYS A 85 8.25 2.90 -11.36
C LYS A 85 7.84 1.60 -12.06
N GLY A 86 6.97 1.67 -13.06
CA GLY A 86 6.52 0.52 -13.85
C GLY A 86 5.47 -0.35 -13.16
N ILE A 87 4.82 0.15 -12.11
CA ILE A 87 3.74 -0.58 -11.45
C ILE A 87 2.51 -0.59 -12.36
N LYS A 88 1.96 -1.78 -12.58
CA LYS A 88 0.71 -2.00 -13.33
C LYS A 88 -0.41 -2.53 -12.46
N ARG A 89 -0.09 -3.16 -11.32
CA ARG A 89 -1.08 -3.70 -10.39
C ARG A 89 -0.84 -3.20 -8.98
N PHE A 90 -1.90 -2.71 -8.35
CA PHE A 90 -1.85 -2.22 -6.98
C PHE A 90 -2.91 -2.90 -6.11
N TYR A 91 -2.45 -3.71 -5.16
CA TYR A 91 -3.28 -4.39 -4.18
C TYR A 91 -3.09 -3.73 -2.82
N TYR A 92 -4.15 -3.11 -2.31
CA TYR A 92 -4.05 -2.24 -1.13
C TYR A 92 -5.11 -2.57 -0.08
N ALA A 93 -4.69 -2.80 1.16
CA ALA A 93 -5.59 -2.90 2.28
C ALA A 93 -5.35 -1.77 3.28
N VAL A 94 -6.41 -1.20 3.81
CA VAL A 94 -6.35 -0.28 4.95
C VAL A 94 -6.95 -0.95 6.16
N VAL A 95 -6.17 -1.07 7.22
CA VAL A 95 -6.68 -1.52 8.53
C VAL A 95 -7.14 -0.30 9.31
N THR A 96 -8.44 -0.09 9.44
CA THR A 96 -9.02 1.08 10.11
C THR A 96 -10.46 0.83 10.53
N SER A 97 -10.87 1.50 11.62
CA SER A 97 -12.27 1.57 12.04
C SER A 97 -13.00 2.79 11.47
N ASP A 98 -12.32 3.66 10.72
CA ASP A 98 -12.92 4.86 10.14
C ASP A 98 -13.63 4.54 8.81
N PRO A 99 -14.98 4.64 8.76
CA PRO A 99 -15.75 4.34 7.55
C PRO A 99 -15.49 5.33 6.40
N ALA A 100 -14.86 6.48 6.66
CA ALA A 100 -14.50 7.43 5.58
C ALA A 100 -13.53 6.83 4.57
N TYR A 101 -12.73 5.83 4.97
CA TYR A 101 -11.79 5.15 4.08
C TYR A 101 -12.48 4.38 2.94
N ASP A 102 -13.74 3.97 3.08
CA ASP A 102 -14.48 3.35 1.97
C ASP A 102 -14.63 4.30 0.78
N ASN A 103 -14.91 5.58 1.06
CA ASN A 103 -15.01 6.60 0.03
C ASN A 103 -13.64 6.97 -0.53
N MET A 104 -12.62 7.00 0.33
CA MET A 104 -11.23 7.21 -0.10
C MET A 104 -10.76 6.12 -1.06
N ILE A 105 -11.06 4.84 -0.77
CA ILE A 105 -10.71 3.71 -1.63
C ILE A 105 -11.39 3.80 -2.99
N LYS A 106 -12.68 4.19 -3.05
CA LYS A 106 -13.38 4.40 -4.32
C LYS A 106 -12.70 5.48 -5.17
N LEU A 107 -12.26 6.56 -4.54
CA LEU A 107 -11.55 7.64 -5.22
C LEU A 107 -10.17 7.19 -5.72
N ILE A 108 -9.39 6.49 -4.90
CA ILE A 108 -8.08 5.97 -5.32
C ILE A 108 -8.23 4.98 -6.48
N LYS A 109 -9.25 4.09 -6.44
CA LYS A 109 -9.58 3.17 -7.55
C LYS A 109 -9.92 3.93 -8.84
N ALA A 110 -10.70 5.00 -8.76
CA ALA A 110 -11.01 5.82 -9.93
C ALA A 110 -9.75 6.50 -10.52
N ILE A 111 -8.84 6.96 -9.67
CA ILE A 111 -7.55 7.53 -10.09
C ILE A 111 -6.63 6.46 -10.71
N ALA A 112 -6.57 5.27 -10.13
CA ALA A 112 -5.80 4.16 -10.68
C ALA A 112 -6.28 3.81 -12.11
N LEU A 113 -7.59 3.79 -12.32
CA LEU A 113 -8.20 3.55 -13.64
C LEU A 113 -7.76 4.59 -14.69
N THR A 114 -7.67 5.88 -14.34
CA THR A 114 -7.22 6.91 -15.30
C THR A 114 -5.72 6.81 -15.63
N LYS A 115 -4.97 6.00 -14.87
CA LYS A 115 -3.53 5.77 -15.02
C LYS A 115 -3.18 4.39 -15.56
N ASP A 116 -4.18 3.62 -15.99
CA ASP A 116 -4.02 2.24 -16.47
C ASP A 116 -3.36 1.30 -15.43
N ILE A 117 -3.68 1.52 -14.15
CA ILE A 117 -3.29 0.64 -13.04
C ILE A 117 -4.49 -0.24 -12.68
N GLU A 118 -4.31 -1.55 -12.74
CA GLU A 118 -5.25 -2.53 -12.20
C GLU A 118 -5.20 -2.45 -10.66
N MET A 119 -6.29 -2.03 -10.03
CA MET A 119 -6.32 -1.83 -8.59
C MET A 119 -7.45 -2.58 -7.90
N GLU A 120 -7.09 -3.35 -6.87
CA GLU A 120 -8.03 -3.90 -5.91
C GLU A 120 -7.67 -3.43 -4.51
N ALA A 121 -8.71 -3.08 -3.73
CA ALA A 121 -8.50 -2.58 -2.38
C ALA A 121 -9.71 -2.75 -1.48
N ILE A 122 -9.43 -2.88 -0.18
CA ILE A 122 -10.41 -2.98 0.91
C ILE A 122 -10.03 -2.06 2.08
N ALA A 123 -11.02 -1.66 2.86
CA ALA A 123 -10.84 -1.14 4.20
C ALA A 123 -11.53 -2.11 5.17
N THR A 124 -10.86 -2.45 6.25
CA THR A 124 -11.37 -3.37 7.28
C THR A 124 -10.82 -2.99 8.65
N PRO A 125 -11.55 -3.19 9.76
CA PRO A 125 -10.98 -3.01 11.09
C PRO A 125 -10.02 -4.17 11.49
N ASP A 126 -9.99 -5.27 10.74
CA ASP A 126 -9.24 -6.48 11.07
C ASP A 126 -7.94 -6.59 10.25
N TYR A 127 -6.81 -6.71 10.95
CA TYR A 127 -5.52 -6.89 10.30
C TYR A 127 -5.43 -8.24 9.59
N ASP A 128 -6.01 -9.29 10.16
CA ASP A 128 -5.92 -10.64 9.60
C ASP A 128 -6.70 -10.72 8.28
N GLU A 129 -7.85 -10.05 8.18
CA GLU A 129 -8.61 -9.90 6.93
C GLU A 129 -7.82 -9.11 5.87
N ALA A 130 -7.18 -8.01 6.26
CA ALA A 130 -6.33 -7.22 5.38
C ALA A 130 -5.14 -8.03 4.84
N GLU A 131 -4.48 -8.80 5.71
CA GLU A 131 -3.38 -9.67 5.33
C GLU A 131 -3.87 -10.80 4.42
N GLU A 132 -4.99 -11.45 4.73
CA GLU A 132 -5.59 -12.50 3.89
C GLU A 132 -5.93 -11.97 2.50
N PHE A 133 -6.54 -10.79 2.41
CA PHE A 133 -6.84 -10.12 1.14
C PHE A 133 -5.59 -9.94 0.30
N VAL A 134 -4.53 -9.35 0.85
CA VAL A 134 -3.29 -9.11 0.09
C VAL A 134 -2.61 -10.44 -0.28
N LEU A 135 -2.57 -11.40 0.64
CA LEU A 135 -1.99 -12.72 0.41
C LEU A 135 -2.71 -13.51 -0.67
N ALA A 136 -4.05 -13.42 -0.74
CA ALA A 136 -4.84 -14.09 -1.76
C ALA A 136 -4.43 -13.64 -3.17
N HIS A 137 -4.20 -12.33 -3.36
CA HIS A 137 -3.72 -11.78 -4.61
C HIS A 137 -2.26 -12.14 -4.87
N MET A 138 -1.39 -12.01 -3.86
CA MET A 138 0.05 -12.26 -4.02
C MET A 138 0.35 -13.72 -4.42
N ARG A 139 -0.46 -14.68 -3.97
CA ARG A 139 -0.36 -16.10 -4.37
C ARG A 139 -0.50 -16.33 -5.87
N ASN A 140 -1.15 -15.43 -6.60
CA ASN A 140 -1.30 -15.54 -8.06
C ASN A 140 0.00 -15.22 -8.81
N PHE A 141 0.95 -14.55 -8.16
CA PHE A 141 2.18 -14.06 -8.79
C PHE A 141 3.45 -14.70 -8.23
N VAL A 142 3.36 -15.24 -7.02
CA VAL A 142 4.46 -15.99 -6.43
C VAL A 142 4.73 -17.26 -7.25
N LYS A 143 5.94 -17.35 -7.80
CA LYS A 143 6.42 -18.56 -8.45
C LYS A 143 6.35 -19.71 -7.45
N GLN A 144 5.56 -20.73 -7.77
CA GLN A 144 5.65 -21.99 -7.04
C GLN A 144 7.06 -22.53 -7.27
N ALA A 145 7.84 -22.60 -6.19
CA ALA A 145 9.17 -23.18 -6.19
C ALA A 145 9.10 -24.69 -6.37
#